data_AF-A0A7C4VE11-F1
#
_entry.id   AF-A0A7C4VE11-F1
#
_cell.length_a   1.000
_cell.length_b   1.000
_cell.length_c   1.000
_cell.angle_alpha   90.00
_cell.angle_beta   90.00
_cell.angle_gamma   90.00
#
_symmetry.space_group_name_H-M   'P 1'
#
loop_
_entity.id
_entity.type
_entity.pdbx_description
1 polymer ?
#
loop_
_entity_poly.entity_id
_entity_poly.type
_entity_poly.pdbx_seq_one_letter_code
_entity_poly.pdbx_strand_id
1 'polypeptide(L)'
;MLSNMKIGTKLAVAIGVAVAAALLIGVVGYRGLKSASNSGDILASQVVTTQEEMGSLEWGLAYVLAGEHGLLNRRMMASDVRMAQYKAIDDGWKEFDEAKSALEPLIKKPCPLKAAYFQEEMSTWEEFLSSAEDYRSKQQAIRSLMEEKDRLVASGTSLESKTIADIDARAMSQSLEAMQSWLKARDALL
;
A
#
# COMPACT_ATOMS: atom_id res chain seq x y z
N MET A 1 40.43 -51.77 19.41
CA MET A 1 39.98 -52.64 18.29
C MET A 1 40.54 -52.24 16.93
N LEU A 2 40.73 -50.93 16.65
CA LEU A 2 41.29 -50.46 15.37
C LEU A 2 42.74 -50.91 15.11
N SER A 3 43.57 -51.12 16.14
CA SER A 3 44.97 -51.53 15.98
C SER A 3 45.14 -52.84 15.19
N ASN A 4 44.29 -53.84 15.43
CA ASN A 4 44.42 -55.21 14.92
C ASN A 4 43.72 -55.46 13.57
N MET A 5 43.20 -54.43 12.90
CA MET A 5 42.53 -54.57 11.60
C MET A 5 43.52 -54.56 10.44
N LYS A 6 43.26 -55.38 9.40
CA LYS A 6 44.03 -55.36 8.15
C LYS A 6 43.98 -53.96 7.53
N ILE A 7 45.09 -53.53 6.92
CA ILE A 7 45.25 -52.21 6.30
C ILE A 7 44.10 -51.89 5.32
N GLY A 8 43.67 -52.86 4.50
CA GLY A 8 42.55 -52.69 3.58
C GLY A 8 41.22 -52.34 4.28
N THR A 9 40.93 -52.92 5.45
CA THR A 9 39.72 -52.61 6.21
C THR A 9 39.79 -51.22 6.86
N LYS A 10 40.98 -50.80 7.32
CA LYS A 10 41.18 -49.43 7.84
C LYS A 10 40.93 -48.38 6.75
N LEU A 11 41.45 -48.63 5.55
CA LEU A 11 41.26 -47.74 4.40
C LEU A 11 39.79 -47.69 3.97
N ALA A 12 39.10 -48.83 3.90
CA ALA A 12 37.67 -48.91 3.57
C ALA A 12 36.80 -48.15 4.58
N VAL A 13 37.10 -48.24 5.88
CA VAL A 13 36.39 -47.49 6.92
C VAL A 13 36.64 -45.98 6.78
N ALA A 14 37.89 -45.55 6.55
CA ALA A 14 38.20 -44.13 6.36
C ALA A 14 37.49 -43.53 5.14
N ILE A 15 37.48 -44.25 4.01
CA ILE A 15 36.75 -43.85 2.80
C ILE A 15 35.24 -43.81 3.07
N GLY A 16 34.69 -44.82 3.76
CA GLY A 16 33.27 -44.86 4.11
C GLY A 16 32.84 -43.67 4.96
N VAL A 17 33.65 -43.28 5.95
CA VAL A 17 33.40 -42.09 6.78
C VAL A 17 33.47 -40.80 5.95
N ALA A 18 34.45 -40.68 5.06
CA ALA A 18 34.56 -39.51 4.18
C ALA A 18 33.36 -39.36 3.24
N VAL A 19 32.89 -40.47 2.65
CA VAL A 19 31.68 -40.49 1.80
C VAL A 19 30.45 -40.14 2.63
N ALA A 20 30.29 -40.69 3.83
CA ALA A 20 29.16 -40.36 4.71
C ALA A 20 29.16 -38.86 5.10
N ALA A 21 30.32 -38.30 5.43
CA ALA A 21 30.45 -36.87 5.72
C ALA A 21 30.10 -36.01 4.49
N ALA A 22 30.58 -36.37 3.30
CA ALA A 22 30.25 -35.67 2.06
C ALA A 22 28.75 -35.73 1.74
N LEU A 23 28.10 -36.88 1.94
CA LEU A 23 26.65 -37.04 1.78
C LEU A 23 25.87 -36.17 2.78
N LEU A 24 26.30 -36.12 4.04
CA LEU A 24 25.66 -35.26 5.05
C LEU A 24 25.78 -33.78 4.67
N ILE A 25 26.97 -33.33 4.24
CA ILE A 25 27.18 -31.95 3.76
C ILE A 25 26.29 -31.68 2.53
N GLY A 26 26.20 -32.61 1.58
CA GLY A 26 25.35 -32.49 0.41
C GLY A 26 23.86 -32.36 0.76
N VAL A 27 23.36 -33.17 1.70
CA VAL A 27 21.95 -33.11 2.15
C VAL A 27 21.66 -31.81 2.90
N VAL A 28 22.54 -31.39 3.81
CA VAL A 28 22.37 -30.14 4.57
C VAL A 28 22.45 -28.94 3.61
N GLY A 29 23.43 -28.92 2.70
CA GLY A 29 23.58 -27.87 1.69
C GLY A 29 22.37 -27.77 0.77
N TYR A 30 21.87 -28.90 0.26
CA TYR A 30 20.67 -28.92 -0.57
C TYR A 30 19.42 -28.42 0.17
N ARG A 31 19.22 -28.83 1.43
CA ARG A 31 18.10 -28.33 2.26
C ARG A 31 18.23 -26.85 2.54
N GLY A 32 19.44 -26.36 2.83
CA GLY A 32 19.72 -24.95 3.02
C GLY A 32 19.40 -24.12 1.78
N LEU A 33 19.91 -24.53 0.61
CA LEU A 33 19.63 -23.88 -0.67
C LEU A 33 18.14 -23.89 -1.02
N LYS A 34 17.45 -25.02 -0.80
CA LYS A 34 16.01 -25.12 -1.03
C LYS A 34 15.21 -24.18 -0.12
N SER A 35 15.58 -24.09 1.16
CA SER A 35 14.95 -23.16 2.09
C SER A 35 15.20 -21.71 1.68
N ALA A 36 16.43 -21.36 1.30
CA ALA A 36 16.79 -20.03 0.85
C ALA A 36 16.03 -19.64 -0.44
N SER A 37 15.91 -20.56 -1.40
CA SER A 37 15.12 -20.38 -2.62
C SER A 37 13.65 -20.11 -2.29
N ASN A 38 13.04 -20.93 -1.43
CA ASN A 38 11.64 -20.74 -1.02
C ASN A 38 11.41 -19.38 -0.33
N SER A 39 12.35 -18.96 0.53
CA SER A 39 12.29 -17.63 1.16
C SER A 39 12.42 -16.51 0.13
N GLY A 40 13.30 -16.67 -0.86
CA GLY A 40 13.46 -15.74 -1.98
C GLY A 40 12.17 -15.58 -2.79
N ASP A 41 11.50 -16.69 -3.11
CA ASP A 41 10.24 -16.68 -3.85
C ASP A 41 9.12 -15.97 -3.05
N ILE A 42 9.04 -16.19 -1.73
CA ILE A 42 8.07 -15.50 -0.86
C ILE A 42 8.38 -13.99 -0.79
N LEU A 43 9.65 -13.61 -0.65
CA LEU A 43 10.04 -12.20 -0.63
C LEU A 43 9.66 -11.49 -1.93
N ALA A 44 9.97 -12.09 -3.07
CA ALA A 44 9.68 -11.51 -4.37
C ALA A 44 8.18 -11.44 -4.67
N SER A 45 7.42 -12.49 -4.37
CA SER A 45 6.00 -12.59 -4.78
C SER A 45 5.00 -12.03 -3.79
N GLN A 46 5.39 -11.84 -2.52
CA GLN A 46 4.49 -11.31 -1.49
C GLN A 46 5.02 -10.02 -0.90
N VAL A 47 6.24 -10.02 -0.35
CA VAL A 47 6.73 -8.84 0.39
C VAL A 47 6.97 -7.63 -0.52
N VAL A 48 7.63 -7.83 -1.66
CA VAL A 48 7.89 -6.74 -2.62
C VAL A 48 6.58 -6.23 -3.20
N THR A 49 5.71 -7.12 -3.67
CA THR A 49 4.39 -6.73 -4.21
C THR A 49 3.56 -6.01 -3.16
N THR A 50 3.52 -6.50 -1.91
CA THR A 50 2.83 -5.80 -0.82
C THR A 50 3.35 -4.37 -0.65
N GLN A 51 4.67 -4.18 -0.65
CA GLN A 51 5.26 -2.85 -0.49
C GLN A 51 4.96 -1.93 -1.68
N GLU A 52 4.98 -2.46 -2.90
CA GLU A 52 4.65 -1.73 -4.12
C GLU A 52 3.20 -1.25 -4.09
N GLU A 53 2.26 -2.15 -3.82
CA GLU A 53 0.83 -1.80 -3.75
C GLU A 53 0.50 -0.88 -2.58
N MET A 54 1.18 -1.01 -1.44
CA MET A 54 1.08 -0.02 -0.34
C MET A 54 1.52 1.37 -0.78
N GLY A 55 2.60 1.45 -1.57
CA GLY A 55 3.05 2.71 -2.17
C GLY A 55 2.02 3.29 -3.14
N SER A 56 1.38 2.46 -3.96
CA SER A 56 0.31 2.89 -4.87
C SER A 56 -0.93 3.38 -4.13
N LEU A 57 -1.29 2.77 -2.99
CA LEU A 57 -2.36 3.26 -2.10
C LEU A 57 -2.04 4.65 -1.55
N GLU A 58 -0.84 4.84 -1.00
CA GLU A 58 -0.39 6.14 -0.49
C GLU A 58 -0.40 7.19 -1.60
N TRP A 59 0.12 6.84 -2.78
CA TRP A 59 0.14 7.70 -3.95
C TRP A 59 -1.28 8.11 -4.39
N GLY A 60 -2.21 7.16 -4.48
CA GLY A 60 -3.60 7.42 -4.80
C GLY A 60 -4.24 8.43 -3.85
N LEU A 61 -4.07 8.22 -2.53
CA LEU A 61 -4.58 9.15 -1.51
C LEU A 61 -3.93 10.53 -1.58
N ALA A 62 -2.62 10.60 -1.79
CA ALA A 62 -1.90 11.87 -1.93
C ALA A 62 -2.35 12.64 -3.20
N TYR A 63 -2.63 11.93 -4.29
CA TYR A 63 -3.07 12.52 -5.54
C TYR A 63 -4.50 13.07 -5.44
N VAL A 64 -5.39 12.37 -4.75
CA VAL A 64 -6.72 12.88 -4.38
C VAL A 64 -6.61 14.17 -3.57
N LEU A 65 -5.77 14.19 -2.52
CA LEU A 65 -5.57 15.36 -1.68
C LEU A 65 -5.03 16.56 -2.48
N ALA A 66 -4.08 16.32 -3.39
CA ALA A 66 -3.55 17.36 -4.25
C ALA A 66 -4.63 17.97 -5.15
N GLY A 67 -5.48 17.13 -5.76
CA GLY A 67 -6.62 17.58 -6.56
C GLY A 67 -7.64 18.36 -5.73
N GLU A 68 -7.96 17.90 -4.52
CA GLU A 68 -8.84 18.59 -3.58
C GLU A 68 -8.33 19.99 -3.24
N HIS A 69 -7.05 20.13 -2.86
CA HIS A 69 -6.44 21.43 -2.58
C HIS A 69 -6.44 22.35 -3.81
N GLY A 70 -6.24 21.79 -5.01
CA GLY A 70 -6.39 22.51 -6.26
C GLY A 70 -7.81 23.06 -6.45
N LEU A 71 -8.84 22.29 -6.13
CA LEU A 71 -10.23 22.75 -6.20
C LEU A 71 -10.57 23.82 -5.14
N LEU A 72 -9.98 23.75 -3.95
CA LEU A 72 -10.23 24.75 -2.91
C LEU A 72 -9.52 26.08 -3.19
N ASN A 73 -8.52 26.08 -4.06
CA ASN A 73 -7.76 27.28 -4.38
C ASN A 73 -8.54 28.23 -5.32
N ARG A 74 -8.99 29.37 -4.78
CA ARG A 74 -9.69 30.42 -5.54
C ARG A 74 -8.91 31.00 -6.73
N ARG A 75 -7.59 30.78 -6.81
CA ARG A 75 -6.76 31.21 -7.94
C ARG A 75 -6.75 30.21 -9.11
N MET A 76 -7.32 29.02 -8.93
CA MET A 76 -7.33 27.92 -9.91
C MET A 76 -8.71 27.73 -10.55
N MET A 77 -9.37 28.83 -10.94
CA MET A 77 -10.74 28.82 -11.49
C MET A 77 -10.82 28.66 -13.02
N ALA A 78 -9.68 28.60 -13.71
CA ALA A 78 -9.67 28.33 -15.15
C ALA A 78 -10.25 26.92 -15.43
N SER A 79 -11.16 26.82 -16.42
CA SER A 79 -11.95 25.59 -16.65
C SER A 79 -11.10 24.35 -16.87
N ASP A 80 -10.01 24.46 -17.63
CA ASP A 80 -9.04 23.40 -17.89
C ASP A 80 -8.31 22.97 -16.61
N VAL A 81 -7.91 23.93 -15.79
CA VAL A 81 -7.28 23.69 -14.49
C VAL A 81 -8.25 22.96 -13.55
N ARG A 82 -9.52 23.40 -13.48
CA ARG A 82 -10.57 22.75 -12.67
C ARG A 82 -10.79 21.31 -13.09
N MET A 83 -10.95 21.08 -14.40
CA MET A 83 -11.10 19.73 -14.95
C MET A 83 -9.90 18.84 -14.63
N ALA A 84 -8.68 19.38 -14.70
CA ALA A 84 -7.47 18.64 -14.32
C ALA A 84 -7.48 18.23 -12.83
N GLN A 85 -8.01 19.07 -11.93
CA GLN A 85 -8.13 18.71 -10.51
C GLN A 85 -9.18 17.62 -10.25
N TYR A 86 -10.34 17.71 -10.90
CA TYR A 86 -11.33 16.64 -10.83
C TYR A 86 -10.78 15.33 -11.38
N LYS A 87 -10.06 15.39 -12.50
CA LYS A 87 -9.40 14.22 -13.07
C LYS A 87 -8.35 13.65 -12.12
N ALA A 88 -7.55 14.48 -11.46
CA ALA A 88 -6.57 14.01 -10.48
C ALA A 88 -7.22 13.25 -9.31
N ILE A 89 -8.38 13.73 -8.85
CA ILE A 89 -9.18 13.03 -7.83
C ILE A 89 -9.68 11.68 -8.37
N ASP A 90 -10.26 11.66 -9.56
CA ASP A 90 -10.80 10.44 -10.17
C ASP A 90 -9.70 9.40 -10.42
N ASP A 91 -8.56 9.83 -10.97
CA ASP A 91 -7.39 8.99 -11.20
C ASP A 91 -6.78 8.48 -9.89
N GLY A 92 -6.70 9.32 -8.85
CA GLY A 92 -6.17 8.93 -7.55
C GLY A 92 -7.04 7.89 -6.85
N TRP A 93 -8.36 8.02 -6.93
CA TRP A 93 -9.27 6.99 -6.42
C TRP A 93 -9.22 5.70 -7.22
N LYS A 94 -9.05 5.80 -8.54
CA LYS A 94 -8.85 4.63 -9.40
C LYS A 94 -7.58 3.86 -9.02
N GLU A 95 -6.45 4.56 -8.89
CA GLU A 95 -5.18 3.95 -8.46
C GLU A 95 -5.32 3.28 -7.10
N PHE A 96 -5.98 3.97 -6.15
CA PHE A 96 -6.26 3.42 -4.83
C PHE A 96 -7.08 2.12 -4.91
N ASP A 97 -8.16 2.08 -5.70
CA ASP A 97 -9.01 0.90 -5.81
C ASP A 97 -8.29 -0.27 -6.50
N GLU A 98 -7.48 0.00 -7.51
CA GLU A 98 -6.65 -1.00 -8.19
C GLU A 98 -5.62 -1.61 -7.21
N ALA A 99 -4.88 -0.76 -6.50
CA ALA A 99 -3.90 -1.20 -5.50
C ALA A 99 -4.56 -1.95 -4.33
N LYS A 100 -5.70 -1.46 -3.84
CA LYS A 100 -6.51 -2.14 -2.81
C LYS A 100 -6.90 -3.55 -3.26
N SER A 101 -7.38 -3.70 -4.50
CA SER A 101 -7.79 -4.99 -5.04
C SER A 101 -6.61 -5.96 -5.22
N ALA A 102 -5.42 -5.45 -5.56
CA ALA A 102 -4.21 -6.25 -5.68
C ALA A 102 -3.66 -6.68 -4.30
N LEU A 103 -3.72 -5.78 -3.32
CA LEU A 103 -3.14 -5.98 -1.99
C LEU A 103 -4.01 -6.84 -1.06
N GLU A 104 -5.33 -6.67 -1.11
CA GLU A 104 -6.27 -7.38 -0.22
C GLU A 104 -6.08 -8.91 -0.15
N PRO A 105 -5.89 -9.65 -1.26
CA PRO A 105 -5.64 -11.09 -1.19
C PRO A 105 -4.26 -11.44 -0.58
N LEU A 106 -3.27 -10.55 -0.69
CA LEU A 106 -1.95 -10.74 -0.10
C LEU A 106 -2.00 -10.54 1.42
N ILE A 107 -2.68 -9.48 1.88
CA ILE A 107 -2.83 -9.18 3.32
C ILE A 107 -3.70 -10.21 4.02
N LYS A 108 -4.75 -10.74 3.38
CA LYS A 108 -5.61 -11.79 3.98
C LYS A 108 -4.96 -13.17 4.02
N LYS A 109 -3.81 -13.35 3.37
CA LYS A 109 -3.10 -14.64 3.34
C LYS A 109 -1.94 -14.61 4.34
N PRO A 110 -1.85 -15.58 5.27
CA PRO A 110 -0.72 -15.67 6.19
C PRO A 110 0.61 -15.80 5.44
N CYS A 111 1.51 -14.82 5.61
CA CYS A 111 2.87 -14.89 5.13
C CYS A 111 3.73 -15.67 6.15
N PRO A 112 4.38 -16.78 5.77
CA PRO A 112 5.21 -17.57 6.70
C PRO A 112 6.33 -16.76 7.36
N LEU A 113 6.83 -15.73 6.68
CA LEU A 113 7.89 -14.86 7.19
C LEU A 113 7.39 -13.83 8.21
N LYS A 114 6.08 -13.55 8.24
CA LYS A 114 5.44 -12.57 9.14
C LYS A 114 4.34 -13.16 10.02
N ALA A 115 4.28 -14.49 10.15
CA ALA A 115 3.16 -15.17 10.81
C ALA A 115 2.86 -14.67 12.24
N ALA A 116 3.89 -14.21 12.97
CA ALA A 116 3.74 -13.66 14.32
C ALA A 116 2.96 -12.32 14.36
N TYR A 117 2.93 -11.57 13.27
CA TYR A 117 2.35 -10.22 13.18
C TYR A 117 1.06 -10.18 12.34
N PHE A 118 0.63 -11.31 11.80
CA PHE A 118 -0.48 -11.37 10.83
C PHE A 118 -1.79 -10.75 11.34
N GLN A 119 -2.14 -10.97 12.62
CA GLN A 119 -3.36 -10.39 13.19
C GLN A 119 -3.27 -8.87 13.37
N GLU A 120 -2.09 -8.36 13.73
CA GLU A 120 -1.83 -6.92 13.85
C GLU A 120 -1.85 -6.24 12.47
N GLU A 121 -1.25 -6.87 11.46
CA GLU A 121 -1.26 -6.41 10.06
C GLU A 121 -2.70 -6.36 9.51
N MET A 122 -3.53 -7.37 9.79
CA MET A 122 -4.95 -7.35 9.43
C MET A 122 -5.73 -6.25 10.15
N SER A 123 -5.52 -6.05 11.45
CA SER A 123 -6.21 -5.00 12.22
C SER A 123 -5.86 -3.61 11.69
N THR A 124 -4.56 -3.39 11.41
CA THR A 124 -4.05 -2.12 10.86
C THR A 124 -4.63 -1.88 9.47
N TRP A 125 -4.72 -2.91 8.64
CA TRP A 125 -5.36 -2.85 7.33
C TRP A 125 -6.84 -2.47 7.40
N GLU A 126 -7.60 -3.03 8.35
CA GLU A 126 -9.01 -2.68 8.54
C GLU A 126 -9.20 -1.22 9.00
N GLU A 127 -8.35 -0.74 9.91
CA GLU A 127 -8.34 0.65 10.37
C GLU A 127 -7.99 1.63 9.24
N PHE A 128 -6.98 1.29 8.44
CA PHE A 128 -6.61 2.00 7.22
C PHE A 128 -7.81 2.12 6.27
N LEU A 129 -8.43 0.99 5.90
CA LEU A 129 -9.55 0.97 4.97
C LEU A 129 -10.74 1.78 5.50
N SER A 130 -11.05 1.64 6.79
CA SER A 130 -12.13 2.42 7.39
C SER A 130 -11.86 3.93 7.31
N SER A 131 -10.63 4.36 7.58
CA SER A 131 -10.24 5.76 7.51
C SER A 131 -10.21 6.30 6.08
N ALA A 132 -9.77 5.49 5.12
CA ALA A 132 -9.73 5.85 3.71
C ALA A 132 -11.13 5.99 3.09
N GLU A 133 -12.08 5.10 3.42
CA GLU A 133 -13.46 5.21 2.94
C GLU A 133 -14.20 6.38 3.61
N ASP A 134 -13.91 6.67 4.88
CA ASP A 134 -14.42 7.90 5.54
C ASP A 134 -13.86 9.16 4.87
N TYR A 135 -12.56 9.18 4.52
CA TYR A 135 -11.96 10.25 3.72
C TYR A 135 -12.66 10.40 2.37
N ARG A 136 -12.86 9.30 1.63
CA ARG A 136 -13.57 9.27 0.34
C ARG A 136 -14.97 9.87 0.43
N SER A 137 -15.73 9.49 1.44
CA SER A 137 -17.09 10.00 1.67
C SER A 137 -17.10 11.52 1.88
N LYS A 138 -16.19 12.03 2.73
CA LYS A 138 -16.05 13.48 2.99
C LYS A 138 -15.55 14.23 1.75
N GLN A 139 -14.61 13.65 1.01
CA GLN A 139 -14.09 14.20 -0.24
C GLN A 139 -15.21 14.34 -1.29
N GLN A 140 -16.14 13.39 -1.36
CA GLN A 140 -17.31 13.49 -2.24
C GLN A 140 -18.23 14.68 -1.89
N ALA A 141 -18.38 15.01 -0.60
CA ALA A 141 -19.12 16.20 -0.18
C ALA A 141 -18.43 17.50 -0.64
N ILE A 142 -17.10 17.55 -0.53
CA ILE A 142 -16.29 18.67 -1.04
C ILE A 142 -16.43 18.80 -2.55
N ARG A 143 -16.30 17.69 -3.29
CA ARG A 143 -16.49 17.65 -4.75
C ARG A 143 -17.84 18.26 -5.14
N SER A 144 -18.90 17.84 -4.47
CA SER A 144 -20.27 18.30 -4.76
C SER A 144 -20.41 19.83 -4.58
N LEU A 145 -19.82 20.39 -3.51
CA LEU A 145 -19.77 21.84 -3.28
C LEU A 145 -18.97 22.57 -4.36
N MET A 146 -17.85 21.99 -4.78
CA MET A 146 -17.00 22.57 -5.81
C MET A 146 -17.67 22.55 -7.19
N GLU A 147 -18.41 21.50 -7.52
CA GLU A 147 -19.19 21.45 -8.76
C GLU A 147 -20.36 22.45 -8.73
N GLU A 148 -21.00 22.65 -7.56
CA GLU A 148 -22.00 23.70 -7.37
C GLU A 148 -21.42 25.10 -7.59
N LYS A 149 -20.25 25.38 -6.98
CA LYS A 149 -19.50 26.62 -7.18
C LYS A 149 -19.20 26.85 -8.66
N ASP A 150 -18.70 25.84 -9.35
CA ASP A 150 -18.31 25.95 -10.76
C ASP A 150 -19.53 26.24 -11.65
N ARG A 151 -20.69 25.61 -11.38
CA ARG A 151 -21.94 25.93 -12.08
C ARG A 151 -22.39 27.38 -11.88
N LEU A 152 -22.32 27.89 -10.66
CA LEU A 152 -22.70 29.27 -10.35
C LEU A 152 -21.77 30.29 -11.02
N VAL A 153 -20.46 30.03 -11.01
CA VAL A 153 -19.47 30.88 -11.68
C VAL A 153 -19.68 30.86 -13.19
N ALA A 154 -19.91 29.68 -13.78
CA ALA A 154 -20.23 29.55 -15.20
C ALA A 154 -21.54 30.26 -15.58
N SER A 155 -22.51 30.38 -14.66
CA SER A 155 -23.73 31.16 -14.86
C SER A 155 -23.57 32.67 -14.63
N GLY A 156 -22.34 33.17 -14.44
CA GLY A 156 -22.03 34.58 -14.26
C GLY A 156 -22.03 35.08 -12.81
N THR A 157 -22.14 34.19 -11.82
CA THR A 157 -22.04 34.59 -10.40
C THR A 157 -20.61 35.03 -10.09
N SER A 158 -20.45 36.23 -9.54
CA SER A 158 -19.14 36.74 -9.12
C SER A 158 -18.52 35.87 -8.03
N LEU A 159 -17.22 35.61 -8.14
CA LEU A 159 -16.43 34.96 -7.08
C LEU A 159 -16.49 35.71 -5.75
N GLU A 160 -16.70 37.03 -5.80
CA GLU A 160 -16.80 37.89 -4.62
C GLU A 160 -18.22 37.96 -4.03
N SER A 161 -19.17 37.19 -4.59
CA SER A 161 -20.53 37.13 -4.05
C SER A 161 -20.56 36.38 -2.72
N LYS A 162 -21.51 36.76 -1.86
CA LYS A 162 -21.75 36.07 -0.58
C LYS A 162 -22.01 34.57 -0.76
N THR A 163 -22.76 34.20 -1.80
CA THR A 163 -23.06 32.80 -2.12
C THR A 163 -21.80 31.97 -2.37
N ILE A 164 -20.85 32.49 -3.16
CA ILE A 164 -19.58 31.78 -3.42
C ILE A 164 -18.72 31.73 -2.15
N ALA A 165 -18.68 32.81 -1.35
CA ALA A 165 -17.97 32.82 -0.08
C ALA A 165 -18.53 31.78 0.92
N ASP A 166 -19.85 31.62 0.98
CA ASP A 166 -20.51 30.63 1.83
C ASP A 166 -20.17 29.19 1.38
N ILE A 167 -20.12 28.93 0.07
CA ILE A 167 -19.69 27.62 -0.48
C ILE A 167 -18.21 27.35 -0.14
N ASP A 168 -17.33 28.33 -0.33
CA ASP A 168 -15.90 28.18 -0.01
C ASP A 168 -15.68 27.89 1.48
N ALA A 169 -16.41 28.56 2.36
CA ALA A 169 -16.32 28.33 3.80
C ALA A 169 -16.76 26.91 4.18
N ARG A 170 -17.88 26.43 3.60
CA ARG A 170 -18.37 25.06 3.81
C ARG A 170 -17.39 24.02 3.27
N ALA A 171 -16.86 24.23 2.06
CA ALA A 171 -15.91 23.31 1.44
C ALA A 171 -14.60 23.23 2.22
N MET A 172 -14.09 24.37 2.69
CA MET A 172 -12.90 24.41 3.55
C MET A 172 -13.14 23.69 4.88
N SER A 173 -14.29 23.91 5.54
CA SER A 173 -14.64 23.20 6.77
C SER A 173 -14.68 21.69 6.57
N GLN A 174 -15.29 21.23 5.46
CA GLN A 174 -15.35 19.81 5.12
C GLN A 174 -13.97 19.24 4.78
N SER A 175 -13.10 20.03 4.12
CA SER A 175 -11.71 19.63 3.84
C SER A 175 -10.89 19.43 5.13
N LEU A 176 -11.06 20.30 6.12
CA LEU A 176 -10.39 20.13 7.41
C LEU A 176 -10.84 18.86 8.15
N GLU A 177 -12.13 18.50 8.04
CA GLU A 177 -12.66 17.24 8.59
C GLU A 177 -12.17 16.02 7.79
N ALA A 178 -12.13 16.12 6.45
CA ALA A 178 -11.61 15.09 5.56
C ALA A 178 -10.12 14.82 5.81
N MET A 179 -9.35 15.88 6.05
CA MET A 179 -7.92 15.80 6.36
C MET A 179 -7.63 14.96 7.60
N GLN A 180 -8.51 14.96 8.61
CA GLN A 180 -8.34 14.11 9.79
C GLN A 180 -8.45 12.62 9.43
N SER A 181 -9.36 12.27 8.53
CA SER A 181 -9.52 10.90 8.03
C SER A 181 -8.35 10.48 7.14
N TRP A 182 -7.89 11.39 6.27
CA TRP A 182 -6.69 11.18 5.46
C TRP A 182 -5.44 10.95 6.31
N LEU A 183 -5.23 11.77 7.35
CA LEU A 183 -4.09 11.62 8.27
C LEU A 183 -4.13 10.26 8.99
N LYS A 184 -5.30 9.84 9.47
CA LYS A 184 -5.48 8.51 10.09
C LYS A 184 -5.17 7.38 9.12
N ALA A 185 -5.67 7.48 7.88
CA ALA A 185 -5.37 6.49 6.85
C ALA A 185 -3.86 6.42 6.56
N ARG A 186 -3.21 7.57 6.38
CA ARG A 186 -1.75 7.63 6.17
C ARG A 186 -0.97 7.05 7.34
N ASP A 187 -1.34 7.41 8.57
CA ASP A 187 -0.64 6.96 9.77
C ASP A 187 -0.80 5.44 9.99
N ALA A 188 -1.89 4.84 9.52
CA ALA A 188 -2.09 3.38 9.51
C ALA A 188 -1.29 2.65 8.41
N LEU A 189 -0.75 3.36 7.41
CA LEU A 189 0.12 2.76 6.38
C LEU A 189 1.62 2.77 6.77
N LEU A 190 2.02 3.56 7.78
CA LEU A 190 3.41 3.75 8.23
C LEU A 190 3.78 2.82 9.39
#